data_AF-A0A6C0I9L8-F1
#
_entry.id   AF-A0A6C0I9L8-F1
#
_cell.length_a   1.000
_cell.length_b   1.000
_cell.length_c   1.000
_cell.angle_alpha   90.00
_cell.angle_beta   90.00
_cell.angle_gamma   90.00
#
_symmetry.space_group_name_H-M   'P 1'
#
loop_
_entity.id
_entity.type
_entity.pdbx_description
1 polymer ?
#
loop_
_entity_poly.entity_id
_entity_poly.type
_entity_poly.pdbx_seq_one_letter_code
_entity_poly.pdbx_strand_id
1 'polypeptide(L)'
;MDNELFTSICNGDIQNSIMLSTKIIFLHENIDVLEVVYINICAYIGSFISLYDISKLTDIYSSLKKIIENEKLVIKDIYVIISKMCILCDIYNKHPNAKCGNMSIKVLKDKISTLFNNDDLKLSHNGIMRFDGILPPHDHENYGLAIKIVAIIIKTIKTTDDISVDDGDTLVNTANKLRYIIEYILRTKYRFETKFYSTDDDNAWFLWGVFSILYKNEVFNDAFFLYNYEYKKKYRTKRIGILWSLPIISIYTHKCDISKGWNSKESMVISKIEEISINLYNELRRKIIKENPDKFEKRNKEEVDKYDGLKYILNFVPVINNNKDRYANDTMTSQMNAKSKEEIRQISY
;
A
#
# COMPACT_ATOMS: atom_id res chain seq x y z
N MET A 1 15.01 10.56 8.03
CA MET A 1 14.42 9.26 8.43
C MET A 1 13.56 8.62 7.35
N ASP A 2 12.51 9.27 6.82
CA ASP A 2 11.61 8.66 5.81
C ASP A 2 12.34 8.21 4.53
N ASN A 3 13.19 9.10 4.00
CA ASN A 3 14.03 8.79 2.84
C ASN A 3 15.09 7.73 3.16
N GLU A 4 15.61 7.70 4.40
CA GLU A 4 16.59 6.69 4.81
C GLU A 4 15.95 5.30 4.91
N LEU A 5 14.75 5.20 5.47
CA LEU A 5 14.00 3.94 5.54
C LEU A 5 13.65 3.46 4.13
N PHE A 6 13.16 4.36 3.28
CA PHE A 6 12.88 4.04 1.88
C PHE A 6 14.14 3.48 1.18
N THR A 7 15.27 4.20 1.26
CA THR A 7 16.53 3.77 0.65
C THR A 7 17.03 2.44 1.23
N SER A 8 16.94 2.26 2.55
CA SER A 8 17.35 1.02 3.22
C SER A 8 16.57 -0.18 2.71
N ILE A 9 15.25 -0.06 2.56
CA ILE A 9 14.41 -1.15 2.04
C ILE A 9 14.70 -1.38 0.55
N CYS A 10 14.82 -0.32 -0.24
CA CYS A 10 15.18 -0.42 -1.66
C CYS A 10 16.54 -1.08 -1.89
N ASN A 11 17.48 -0.97 -0.95
CA ASN A 11 18.78 -1.64 -1.01
C ASN A 11 18.73 -3.10 -0.53
N GLY A 12 17.59 -3.58 -0.02
CA GLY A 12 17.44 -4.92 0.54
C GLY A 12 18.03 -5.10 1.94
N ASP A 13 18.36 -4.01 2.65
CA ASP A 13 18.97 -4.07 3.97
C ASP A 13 17.89 -4.28 5.05
N ILE A 14 17.57 -5.54 5.34
CA ILE A 14 16.57 -5.93 6.35
C ILE A 14 16.93 -5.37 7.73
N GLN A 15 18.20 -5.49 8.15
CA GLN A 15 18.62 -5.14 9.50
C GLN A 15 18.48 -3.63 9.75
N ASN A 16 19.00 -2.81 8.84
CA ASN A 16 18.90 -1.36 8.97
C ASN A 16 17.44 -0.88 8.81
N SER A 17 16.67 -1.52 7.94
CA SER A 17 15.25 -1.17 7.74
C SER A 17 14.41 -1.44 8.99
N ILE A 18 14.64 -2.56 9.68
CA ILE A 18 14.00 -2.87 10.96
C ILE A 18 14.42 -1.85 12.03
N MET A 19 15.70 -1.52 12.13
CA MET A 19 16.20 -0.51 13.07
C MET A 19 15.53 0.85 12.86
N LEU A 20 15.52 1.36 11.62
CA LEU A 20 14.93 2.65 11.27
C LEU A 20 13.42 2.67 11.54
N SER A 21 12.72 1.59 11.19
CA SER A 21 11.27 1.47 11.46
C SER A 21 10.99 1.47 12.96
N THR A 22 11.80 0.76 13.74
CA THR A 22 11.70 0.75 15.21
C THR A 22 11.94 2.14 15.80
N LYS A 23 12.91 2.90 15.28
CA LYS A 23 13.14 4.29 15.68
C LYS A 23 11.92 5.16 15.39
N ILE A 24 11.27 5.01 14.24
CA ILE A 24 10.04 5.75 13.92
C ILE A 24 8.90 5.40 14.88
N ILE A 25 8.66 4.11 15.13
CA ILE A 25 7.61 3.65 16.06
C ILE A 25 7.87 4.19 17.47
N PHE A 26 9.09 4.03 17.97
CA PHE A 26 9.40 4.23 19.39
C PHE A 26 9.78 5.67 19.75
N LEU A 27 10.38 6.45 18.85
CA LEU A 27 10.82 7.83 19.14
C LEU A 27 9.88 8.90 18.60
N HIS A 28 9.11 8.59 17.56
CA HIS A 28 8.32 9.56 16.83
C HIS A 28 6.82 9.30 16.90
N GLU A 29 6.40 8.10 17.35
CA GLU A 29 5.00 7.69 17.47
C GLU A 29 4.17 7.95 16.21
N ASN A 30 4.83 7.97 15.04
CA ASN A 30 4.25 8.42 13.79
C ASN A 30 4.12 7.23 12.82
N ILE A 31 3.05 6.46 13.02
CA ILE A 31 2.76 5.26 12.23
C ILE A 31 2.42 5.62 10.79
N ASP A 32 1.71 6.74 10.57
CA ASP A 32 1.30 7.20 9.24
C ASP A 32 2.50 7.38 8.30
N VAL A 33 3.63 7.85 8.84
CA VAL A 33 4.89 7.97 8.08
C VAL A 33 5.38 6.60 7.58
N LEU A 34 5.30 5.55 8.40
CA LEU A 34 5.69 4.20 7.99
C LEU A 34 4.80 3.67 6.88
N GLU A 35 3.49 3.82 7.04
CA GLU A 35 2.50 3.39 6.07
C GLU A 35 2.75 4.08 4.71
N VAL A 36 3.00 5.40 4.71
CA VAL A 36 3.33 6.14 3.49
C VAL A 36 4.64 5.65 2.87
N VAL A 37 5.69 5.38 3.66
CA VAL A 37 6.97 4.84 3.14
C VAL A 37 6.77 3.46 2.53
N TYR A 38 6.05 2.55 3.18
CA TYR A 38 5.75 1.21 2.68
C TYR A 38 4.93 1.24 1.39
N ILE A 39 3.93 2.12 1.29
CA ILE A 39 3.17 2.30 0.05
C ILE A 39 4.07 2.84 -1.07
N ASN A 40 5.00 3.75 -0.77
CA ASN A 40 5.95 4.24 -1.76
C ASN A 40 6.91 3.13 -2.23
N ILE A 41 7.30 2.20 -1.35
CA ILE A 41 8.10 1.03 -1.73
C ILE A 41 7.30 0.08 -2.62
N CYS A 42 6.03 -0.18 -2.29
CA CYS A 42 5.09 -0.92 -3.14
C CYS A 42 5.01 -0.32 -4.56
N ALA A 43 4.95 1.01 -4.65
CA ALA A 43 4.96 1.72 -5.93
C ALA A 43 6.31 1.61 -6.64
N TYR A 44 7.42 1.72 -5.91
CA TYR A 44 8.76 1.51 -6.45
C TYR A 44 8.89 0.12 -7.08
N ILE A 45 8.56 -0.94 -6.32
CA ILE A 45 8.61 -2.32 -6.81
C ILE A 45 7.67 -2.52 -8.02
N GLY A 46 6.44 -2.01 -7.95
CA GLY A 46 5.47 -2.11 -9.03
C GLY A 46 5.96 -1.51 -10.37
N SER A 47 6.93 -0.60 -10.33
CA SER A 47 7.52 -0.01 -11.54
C SER A 47 8.46 -0.90 -12.34
N PHE A 48 8.95 -2.00 -11.78
CA PHE A 48 9.87 -2.94 -12.46
C PHE A 48 9.54 -4.42 -12.23
N ILE A 49 8.49 -4.73 -11.45
CA ILE A 49 8.09 -6.10 -11.14
C ILE A 49 7.89 -6.94 -12.42
N SER A 50 8.42 -8.16 -12.42
CA SER A 50 8.25 -9.13 -13.50
C SER A 50 6.97 -9.95 -13.30
N LEU A 51 6.52 -10.65 -14.35
CA LEU A 51 5.45 -11.62 -14.23
C LEU A 51 5.84 -12.80 -13.32
N TYR A 52 7.12 -13.16 -13.23
CA TYR A 52 7.58 -14.28 -12.40
C TYR A 52 7.52 -14.00 -10.90
N ASP A 53 7.59 -12.74 -10.47
CA ASP A 53 7.59 -12.36 -9.04
C ASP A 53 6.32 -11.65 -8.58
N ILE A 54 5.34 -11.44 -9.47
CA ILE A 54 4.15 -10.65 -9.16
C ILE A 54 3.36 -11.22 -7.98
N SER A 55 3.33 -12.55 -7.80
CA SER A 55 2.67 -13.19 -6.66
C SER A 55 3.21 -12.67 -5.31
N LYS A 56 4.52 -12.44 -5.21
CA LYS A 56 5.18 -11.86 -4.01
C LYS A 56 4.69 -10.43 -3.75
N LEU A 57 4.56 -9.62 -4.81
CA LEU A 57 4.04 -8.25 -4.69
C LEU A 57 2.56 -8.24 -4.28
N THR A 58 1.75 -9.18 -4.79
CA THR A 58 0.34 -9.28 -4.40
C THR A 58 0.18 -9.65 -2.92
N ASP A 59 1.02 -10.55 -2.40
CA ASP A 59 1.05 -10.87 -0.97
C ASP A 59 1.50 -9.67 -0.11
N ILE A 60 2.47 -8.88 -0.60
CA ILE A 60 2.86 -7.62 0.05
C ILE A 60 1.69 -6.62 0.11
N TYR A 61 0.92 -6.47 -0.98
CA TYR A 61 -0.23 -5.56 -1.00
C TYR A 61 -1.26 -5.94 0.04
N SER A 62 -1.68 -7.20 0.06
CA SER A 62 -2.67 -7.70 1.02
C SER A 62 -2.16 -7.62 2.46
N SER A 63 -0.88 -7.92 2.71
CA SER A 63 -0.26 -7.80 4.03
C SER A 63 -0.22 -6.35 4.51
N LEU A 64 0.18 -5.41 3.65
CA LEU A 64 0.27 -3.99 3.99
C LEU A 64 -1.10 -3.37 4.26
N LYS A 65 -2.11 -3.69 3.45
CA LYS A 65 -3.48 -3.23 3.69
C LYS A 65 -3.97 -3.67 5.07
N LYS A 66 -3.78 -4.95 5.41
CA LYS A 66 -4.16 -5.48 6.74
C LYS A 66 -3.49 -4.74 7.88
N ILE A 67 -2.21 -4.35 7.72
CA ILE A 67 -1.48 -3.56 8.73
C ILE A 67 -2.11 -2.18 8.88
N ILE A 68 -2.44 -1.50 7.78
CA ILE A 68 -3.01 -0.13 7.79
C ILE A 68 -4.42 -0.12 8.41
N GLU A 69 -5.23 -1.12 8.04
CA GLU A 69 -6.62 -1.26 8.53
C GLU A 69 -6.67 -1.73 10.00
N ASN A 70 -5.61 -2.36 10.51
CA ASN A 70 -5.58 -2.81 11.89
C ASN A 70 -5.54 -1.62 12.86
N GLU A 71 -6.41 -1.64 13.85
CA GLU A 71 -6.46 -0.62 14.91
C GLU A 71 -5.19 -0.65 15.77
N LYS A 72 -4.53 -1.80 15.87
CA LYS A 72 -3.34 -1.99 16.70
C LYS A 72 -2.13 -2.32 15.85
N LEU A 73 -1.03 -1.63 16.13
CA LEU A 73 0.26 -1.93 15.50
C LEU A 73 0.84 -3.21 16.10
N VAL A 74 1.05 -4.22 15.27
CA VAL A 74 1.72 -5.48 15.65
C VAL A 74 3.14 -5.45 15.11
N ILE A 75 4.14 -5.38 16.00
CA ILE A 75 5.56 -5.25 15.60
C ILE A 75 6.01 -6.40 14.69
N LYS A 76 5.52 -7.61 14.96
CA LYS A 76 5.80 -8.79 14.13
C LYS A 76 5.41 -8.55 12.66
N ASP A 77 4.21 -8.04 12.43
CA ASP A 77 3.70 -7.80 11.08
C ASP A 77 4.52 -6.71 10.35
N ILE A 78 4.95 -5.69 11.09
CA ILE A 78 5.86 -4.64 10.57
C ILE A 78 7.20 -5.24 10.14
N TYR A 79 7.82 -6.09 10.95
CA TYR A 79 9.12 -6.66 10.59
C TYR A 79 9.01 -7.66 9.43
N VAL A 80 7.92 -8.41 9.40
CA VAL A 80 7.61 -9.34 8.30
C VAL A 80 7.42 -8.58 6.99
N ILE A 81 6.62 -7.49 6.98
CA ILE A 81 6.39 -6.73 5.74
C ILE A 81 7.67 -6.05 5.24
N ILE A 82 8.50 -5.50 6.14
CA ILE A 82 9.82 -4.96 5.79
C ILE A 82 10.67 -6.05 5.13
N SER A 83 10.71 -7.24 5.71
CA SER A 83 11.51 -8.35 5.19
C SER A 83 11.06 -8.77 3.80
N LYS A 84 9.73 -8.91 3.58
CA LYS A 84 9.16 -9.21 2.27
C LYS A 84 9.55 -8.15 1.23
N MET A 85 9.43 -6.86 1.57
CA MET A 85 9.80 -5.75 0.68
C MET A 85 11.30 -5.75 0.37
N CYS A 86 12.16 -5.94 1.37
CA CYS A 86 13.61 -5.99 1.19
C CYS A 86 14.04 -7.16 0.30
N ILE A 87 13.48 -8.36 0.51
CA ILE A 87 13.77 -9.54 -0.33
C ILE A 87 13.43 -9.22 -1.79
N LEU A 88 12.24 -8.67 -2.04
CA LEU A 88 11.81 -8.37 -3.40
C LEU A 88 12.68 -7.27 -4.03
N CYS A 89 13.08 -6.25 -3.29
CA CYS A 89 14.05 -5.26 -3.77
C CYS A 89 15.43 -5.86 -4.06
N ASP A 90 15.94 -6.75 -3.20
CA ASP A 90 17.23 -7.43 -3.39
C ASP A 90 17.26 -8.28 -4.66
N ILE A 91 16.15 -8.98 -4.99
CA ILE A 91 16.00 -9.71 -6.26
C ILE A 91 16.25 -8.78 -7.45
N TYR A 92 15.63 -7.60 -7.46
CA TYR A 92 15.75 -6.65 -8.57
C TYR A 92 17.03 -5.81 -8.55
N ASN A 93 17.71 -5.70 -7.40
CA ASN A 93 19.06 -5.14 -7.35
C ASN A 93 20.07 -6.10 -8.00
N LYS A 94 19.89 -7.41 -7.82
CA LYS A 94 20.73 -8.45 -8.43
C LYS A 94 20.37 -8.75 -9.89
N HIS A 95 19.08 -8.67 -10.21
CA HIS A 95 18.53 -8.95 -11.55
C HIS A 95 17.63 -7.79 -12.00
N PRO A 96 18.22 -6.67 -12.45
CA PRO A 96 17.46 -5.48 -12.81
C PRO A 96 16.51 -5.71 -13.99
N ASN A 97 15.30 -5.20 -13.84
CA ASN A 97 14.31 -5.10 -14.92
C ASN A 97 14.11 -3.65 -15.36
N ALA A 98 13.66 -3.47 -16.59
CA ALA A 98 13.35 -2.16 -17.12
C ALA A 98 12.26 -1.47 -16.30
N LYS A 99 12.59 -0.29 -15.76
CA LYS A 99 11.66 0.53 -14.98
C LYS A 99 10.68 1.28 -15.88
N CYS A 100 9.41 1.25 -15.51
CA CYS A 100 8.34 1.98 -16.18
C CYS A 100 8.37 3.47 -15.82
N GLY A 101 7.84 4.31 -16.71
CA GLY A 101 7.89 5.77 -16.58
C GLY A 101 9.11 6.43 -17.23
N ASN A 102 10.14 5.66 -17.60
CA ASN A 102 11.38 6.20 -18.16
C ASN A 102 11.31 6.48 -19.67
N MET A 103 10.42 5.81 -20.41
CA MET A 103 10.30 6.01 -21.85
C MET A 103 9.61 7.34 -22.17
N SER A 104 9.89 7.96 -23.31
CA SER A 104 9.12 9.13 -23.77
C SER A 104 7.72 8.72 -24.23
N ILE A 105 6.75 9.63 -24.15
CA ILE A 105 5.37 9.38 -24.61
C ILE A 105 5.34 8.98 -26.09
N LYS A 106 6.24 9.55 -26.92
CA LYS A 106 6.37 9.19 -28.34
C LYS A 106 6.75 7.73 -28.52
N VAL A 107 7.81 7.27 -27.82
CA VAL A 107 8.27 5.88 -27.88
C VAL A 107 7.19 4.91 -27.38
N LEU A 108 6.47 5.26 -26.31
CA LEU A 108 5.32 4.47 -25.84
C LEU A 108 4.22 4.37 -26.88
N LYS A 109 3.85 5.51 -27.49
CA LYS A 109 2.83 5.56 -28.55
C LYS A 109 3.22 4.67 -29.72
N ASP A 110 4.49 4.70 -30.13
CA ASP A 110 4.99 3.87 -31.24
C ASP A 110 4.90 2.38 -30.89
N LYS A 111 5.26 1.98 -29.66
CA LYS A 111 5.19 0.58 -29.20
C LYS A 111 3.76 0.01 -29.13
N ILE A 112 2.76 0.86 -28.86
CA ILE A 112 1.35 0.44 -28.76
C ILE A 112 0.54 0.77 -30.01
N SER A 113 1.14 1.44 -30.99
CA SER A 113 0.45 1.97 -32.19
C SER A 113 -0.33 0.89 -32.95
N THR A 114 0.27 -0.29 -33.10
CA THR A 114 -0.35 -1.45 -33.78
C THR A 114 -1.63 -1.93 -33.08
N LEU A 115 -1.74 -1.75 -31.77
CA LEU A 115 -2.94 -2.10 -31.00
C LEU A 115 -4.02 -1.02 -31.12
N PHE A 116 -3.61 0.25 -31.11
CA PHE A 116 -4.53 1.39 -31.22
C PHE A 116 -4.99 1.68 -32.65
N ASN A 117 -4.28 1.20 -33.68
CA ASN A 117 -4.65 1.39 -35.09
C ASN A 117 -5.47 0.22 -35.67
N ASN A 118 -5.80 -0.78 -34.84
CA ASN A 118 -6.64 -1.88 -35.27
C ASN A 118 -8.12 -1.45 -35.14
N ASP A 119 -8.75 -1.11 -36.27
CA ASP A 119 -10.12 -0.56 -36.31
C ASP A 119 -11.23 -1.62 -36.13
N ASP A 120 -10.87 -2.89 -36.18
CA ASP A 120 -11.77 -4.01 -35.92
C ASP A 120 -11.99 -4.26 -34.41
N LEU A 121 -11.24 -3.56 -33.55
CA LEU A 121 -11.38 -3.64 -32.11
C LEU A 121 -12.57 -2.83 -31.60
N LYS A 122 -13.69 -3.52 -31.38
CA LYS A 122 -14.92 -2.95 -30.80
C LYS A 122 -15.44 -3.83 -29.66
N LEU A 123 -16.04 -3.19 -28.66
CA LEU A 123 -16.84 -3.90 -27.67
C LEU A 123 -18.16 -4.35 -28.29
N SER A 124 -18.62 -5.55 -27.93
CA SER A 124 -19.98 -5.97 -28.22
C SER A 124 -20.99 -5.12 -27.43
N HIS A 125 -22.27 -5.15 -27.81
CA HIS A 125 -23.32 -4.46 -27.09
C HIS A 125 -23.35 -4.83 -25.60
N ASN A 126 -23.25 -6.12 -25.28
CA ASN A 126 -23.14 -6.60 -23.90
C ASN A 126 -21.87 -6.10 -23.19
N GLY A 127 -20.78 -5.95 -23.94
CA GLY A 127 -19.55 -5.32 -23.43
C GLY A 127 -19.79 -3.86 -23.04
N ILE A 128 -20.41 -3.06 -23.91
CA ILE A 128 -20.75 -1.67 -23.63
C ILE A 128 -21.65 -1.58 -22.39
N MET A 129 -22.70 -2.38 -22.31
CA MET A 129 -23.59 -2.42 -21.14
C MET A 129 -22.85 -2.78 -19.85
N ARG A 130 -21.94 -3.76 -19.89
CA ARG A 130 -21.15 -4.17 -18.73
C ARG A 130 -20.25 -3.05 -18.21
N PHE A 131 -19.74 -2.19 -19.09
CA PHE A 131 -18.85 -1.08 -18.74
C PHE A 131 -19.54 0.30 -18.70
N ASP A 132 -20.87 0.36 -18.83
CA ASP A 132 -21.62 1.61 -18.89
C ASP A 132 -21.39 2.53 -17.68
N GLY A 133 -21.14 1.95 -16.49
CA GLY A 133 -20.83 2.72 -15.28
C GLY A 133 -19.49 3.47 -15.33
N ILE A 134 -18.55 3.03 -16.16
CA ILE A 134 -17.18 3.57 -16.24
C ILE A 134 -16.90 4.30 -17.55
N LEU A 135 -17.74 4.09 -18.57
CA LEU A 135 -17.62 4.78 -19.84
C LEU A 135 -18.13 6.22 -19.69
N PRO A 136 -17.49 7.19 -20.36
CA PRO A 136 -18.03 8.54 -20.46
C PRO A 136 -19.45 8.58 -21.05
N PRO A 137 -20.16 9.71 -20.90
CA PRO A 137 -21.37 9.97 -21.68
C PRO A 137 -21.15 9.79 -23.19
N HIS A 138 -22.19 9.37 -23.92
CA HIS A 138 -22.08 9.07 -25.36
C HIS A 138 -21.65 10.26 -26.22
N ASP A 139 -21.95 11.47 -25.77
CA ASP A 139 -21.62 12.75 -26.40
C ASP A 139 -20.23 13.28 -26.01
N HIS A 140 -19.55 12.65 -25.05
CA HIS A 140 -18.22 13.05 -24.62
C HIS A 140 -17.16 12.72 -25.70
N GLU A 141 -16.23 13.65 -25.96
CA GLU A 141 -15.20 13.52 -27.02
C GLU A 141 -14.38 12.22 -26.94
N ASN A 142 -14.09 11.76 -25.72
CA ASN A 142 -13.30 10.57 -25.45
C ASN A 142 -14.13 9.27 -25.36
N TYR A 143 -15.44 9.28 -25.64
CA TYR A 143 -16.30 8.08 -25.54
C TYR A 143 -15.81 6.92 -26.43
N GLY A 144 -15.59 7.20 -27.72
CA GLY A 144 -15.10 6.20 -28.67
C GLY A 144 -13.70 5.68 -28.30
N LEU A 145 -12.84 6.57 -27.77
CA LEU A 145 -11.51 6.20 -27.29
C LEU A 145 -11.61 5.29 -26.05
N ALA A 146 -12.50 5.58 -25.10
CA ALA A 146 -12.72 4.77 -23.91
C ALA A 146 -13.14 3.34 -24.30
N ILE A 147 -14.11 3.19 -25.20
CA ILE A 147 -14.51 1.88 -25.74
C ILE A 147 -13.31 1.15 -26.35
N LYS A 148 -12.52 1.85 -27.18
CA LYS A 148 -11.34 1.25 -27.85
C LYS A 148 -10.30 0.77 -26.83
N ILE A 149 -10.03 1.56 -25.80
CA ILE A 149 -9.10 1.20 -24.72
C ILE A 149 -9.58 -0.07 -23.98
N VAL A 150 -10.84 -0.10 -23.58
CA VAL A 150 -11.40 -1.28 -22.88
C VAL A 150 -11.33 -2.52 -23.77
N ALA A 151 -11.67 -2.39 -25.07
CA ALA A 151 -11.56 -3.49 -26.02
C ALA A 151 -10.11 -4.00 -26.18
N ILE A 152 -9.14 -3.10 -26.27
CA ILE A 152 -7.71 -3.44 -26.34
C ILE A 152 -7.29 -4.22 -25.09
N ILE A 153 -7.58 -3.70 -23.89
CA ILE A 153 -7.22 -4.34 -22.61
C ILE A 153 -7.78 -5.76 -22.55
N ILE A 154 -9.08 -5.93 -22.85
CA ILE A 154 -9.74 -7.24 -22.83
C ILE A 154 -9.12 -8.19 -23.85
N LYS A 155 -8.90 -7.75 -25.09
CA LYS A 155 -8.32 -8.61 -26.12
C LYS A 155 -6.91 -9.04 -25.73
N THR A 156 -6.07 -8.12 -25.26
CA THR A 156 -4.69 -8.43 -24.86
C THR A 156 -4.64 -9.42 -23.69
N ILE A 157 -5.56 -9.32 -22.72
CA ILE A 157 -5.67 -10.31 -21.65
C ILE A 157 -6.11 -11.66 -22.23
N LYS A 158 -7.19 -11.69 -23.01
CA LYS A 158 -7.73 -12.93 -23.59
C LYS A 158 -6.75 -13.67 -24.51
N THR A 159 -5.86 -12.95 -25.20
CA THR A 159 -4.82 -13.60 -26.01
C THR A 159 -3.87 -14.48 -25.19
N THR A 160 -3.86 -14.33 -23.85
CA THR A 160 -3.07 -15.21 -22.98
C THR A 160 -3.79 -16.50 -22.60
N ASP A 161 -5.11 -16.60 -22.75
CA ASP A 161 -5.89 -17.76 -22.28
C ASP A 161 -5.40 -19.07 -22.91
N ASP A 162 -5.04 -19.04 -24.20
CA ASP A 162 -4.57 -20.21 -24.95
C ASP A 162 -3.04 -20.43 -24.88
N ILE A 163 -2.28 -19.57 -24.20
CA ILE A 163 -0.82 -19.67 -24.10
C ILE A 163 -0.44 -20.58 -22.92
N SER A 164 0.44 -21.55 -23.14
CA SER A 164 0.96 -22.40 -22.06
C SER A 164 1.78 -21.57 -21.06
N VAL A 165 1.74 -21.95 -19.78
CA VAL A 165 2.59 -21.36 -18.73
C VAL A 165 4.08 -21.60 -19.02
N ASP A 166 4.40 -22.68 -19.74
CA ASP A 166 5.77 -23.00 -20.17
C ASP A 166 6.31 -21.98 -21.19
N ASP A 167 5.43 -21.31 -21.94
CA ASP A 167 5.79 -20.19 -22.82
C ASP A 167 5.78 -18.87 -22.04
N GLY A 168 6.64 -18.84 -21.01
CA GLY A 168 6.74 -17.71 -20.09
C GLY A 168 7.16 -16.41 -20.78
N ASP A 169 8.01 -16.49 -21.81
CA ASP A 169 8.48 -15.31 -22.55
C ASP A 169 7.32 -14.61 -23.28
N THR A 170 6.42 -15.36 -23.92
CA THR A 170 5.27 -14.77 -24.60
C THR A 170 4.29 -14.15 -23.59
N LEU A 171 4.10 -14.79 -22.42
CA LEU A 171 3.28 -14.25 -21.33
C LEU A 171 3.87 -12.96 -20.76
N VAL A 172 5.19 -12.93 -20.49
CA VAL A 172 5.92 -11.74 -20.03
C VAL A 172 5.81 -10.60 -21.05
N ASN A 173 6.00 -10.91 -22.34
CA ASN A 173 5.88 -9.93 -23.41
C ASN A 173 4.47 -9.35 -23.50
N THR A 174 3.44 -10.18 -23.35
CA THR A 174 2.03 -9.74 -23.36
C THR A 174 1.71 -8.88 -22.14
N ALA A 175 2.18 -9.27 -20.96
CA ALA A 175 2.02 -8.50 -19.74
C ALA A 175 2.70 -7.11 -19.84
N ASN A 176 3.89 -7.05 -20.41
CA ASN A 176 4.59 -5.77 -20.66
C ASN A 176 3.91 -4.91 -21.73
N LYS A 177 3.34 -5.50 -22.79
CA LYS A 177 2.53 -4.76 -23.78
C LYS A 177 1.32 -4.10 -23.11
N LEU A 178 0.61 -4.85 -22.27
CA LEU A 178 -0.51 -4.32 -21.50
C LEU A 178 -0.06 -3.22 -20.53
N ARG A 179 1.11 -3.40 -19.90
CA ARG A 179 1.74 -2.38 -19.06
C ARG A 179 2.03 -1.08 -19.83
N TYR A 180 2.54 -1.15 -21.05
CA TYR A 180 2.77 0.05 -21.87
C TYR A 180 1.48 0.76 -22.25
N ILE A 181 0.38 0.02 -22.49
CA ILE A 181 -0.94 0.62 -22.73
C ILE A 181 -1.39 1.41 -21.50
N ILE A 182 -1.31 0.81 -20.32
CA ILE A 182 -1.67 1.47 -19.06
C ILE A 182 -0.77 2.67 -18.77
N GLU A 183 0.55 2.53 -18.94
CA GLU A 183 1.49 3.64 -18.77
C GLU A 183 1.17 4.81 -19.70
N TYR A 184 0.87 4.52 -20.98
CA TYR A 184 0.49 5.54 -21.95
C TYR A 184 -0.77 6.30 -21.52
N ILE A 185 -1.83 5.58 -21.13
CA ILE A 185 -3.10 6.19 -20.69
C ILE A 185 -2.90 7.04 -19.44
N LEU A 186 -2.13 6.56 -18.46
CA LEU A 186 -1.86 7.33 -17.24
C LEU A 186 -1.07 8.61 -17.47
N ARG A 187 -0.35 8.73 -18.60
CA ARG A 187 0.51 9.88 -18.93
C ARG A 187 -0.10 10.82 -19.97
N THR A 188 -1.19 10.44 -20.62
CA THR A 188 -1.89 11.32 -21.56
C THR A 188 -2.79 12.30 -20.81
N LYS A 189 -3.21 13.36 -21.52
CA LYS A 189 -4.16 14.35 -21.00
C LYS A 189 -5.61 13.99 -21.29
N TYR A 190 -5.89 12.74 -21.63
CA TYR A 190 -7.27 12.28 -21.79
C TYR A 190 -8.03 12.49 -20.49
N ARG A 191 -9.33 12.73 -20.62
CA ARG A 191 -10.26 12.93 -19.51
C ARG A 191 -11.41 11.96 -19.72
N PHE A 192 -11.68 11.15 -18.72
CA PHE A 192 -12.74 10.16 -18.75
C PHE A 192 -13.68 10.43 -17.58
N GLU A 193 -14.81 11.06 -17.86
CA GLU A 193 -15.85 11.30 -16.86
C GLU A 193 -16.57 9.97 -16.56
N THR A 194 -16.28 9.38 -15.39
CA THR A 194 -16.93 8.12 -14.99
C THR A 194 -18.22 8.41 -14.22
N LYS A 195 -19.22 7.52 -14.29
CA LYS A 195 -20.49 7.71 -13.54
C LYS A 195 -20.32 7.53 -12.03
N PHE A 196 -19.27 6.82 -11.59
CA PHE A 196 -19.01 6.52 -10.18
C PHE A 196 -18.08 7.55 -9.49
N TYR A 197 -17.28 8.30 -10.25
CA TYR A 197 -16.57 9.51 -9.80
C TYR A 197 -16.71 10.61 -10.85
N SER A 198 -17.81 11.36 -10.79
CA SER A 198 -18.13 12.44 -11.73
C SER A 198 -17.35 13.74 -11.46
N THR A 199 -16.70 13.85 -10.30
CA THR A 199 -15.97 15.05 -9.88
C THR A 199 -14.47 15.00 -10.18
N ASP A 200 -13.97 13.85 -10.65
CA ASP A 200 -12.54 13.63 -10.94
C ASP A 200 -12.41 12.84 -12.26
N ASP A 201 -11.94 13.53 -13.31
CA ASP A 201 -11.79 13.01 -14.67
C ASP A 201 -10.46 12.26 -14.90
N ASP A 202 -9.82 11.86 -13.81
CA ASP A 202 -8.54 11.18 -13.78
C ASP A 202 -8.58 9.79 -14.44
N ASN A 203 -7.65 9.58 -15.38
CA ASN A 203 -7.37 8.31 -16.03
C ASN A 203 -7.16 7.13 -15.06
N ALA A 204 -6.68 7.37 -13.84
CA ALA A 204 -6.54 6.34 -12.83
C ALA A 204 -7.89 5.73 -12.41
N TRP A 205 -8.94 6.55 -12.26
CA TRP A 205 -10.29 6.08 -11.92
C TRP A 205 -10.90 5.28 -13.05
N PHE A 206 -10.78 5.76 -14.28
CA PHE A 206 -11.22 5.00 -15.45
C PHE A 206 -10.58 3.60 -15.50
N LEU A 207 -9.24 3.53 -15.34
CA LEU A 207 -8.53 2.26 -15.34
C LEU A 207 -8.90 1.35 -14.16
N TRP A 208 -9.13 1.91 -12.97
CA TRP A 208 -9.68 1.15 -11.85
C TRP A 208 -11.02 0.53 -12.19
N GLY A 209 -11.95 1.32 -12.72
CA GLY A 209 -13.26 0.84 -13.13
C GLY A 209 -13.15 -0.33 -14.10
N VAL A 210 -12.22 -0.26 -15.06
CA VAL A 210 -11.96 -1.36 -16.01
C VAL A 210 -11.56 -2.63 -15.25
N PHE A 211 -10.52 -2.57 -14.42
CA PHE A 211 -10.02 -3.74 -13.71
C PHE A 211 -11.02 -4.27 -12.66
N SER A 212 -11.76 -3.39 -11.98
CA SER A 212 -12.79 -3.78 -11.00
C SER A 212 -13.97 -4.51 -11.64
N ILE A 213 -14.38 -4.10 -12.84
CA ILE A 213 -15.44 -4.80 -13.58
C ILE A 213 -14.92 -6.13 -14.14
N LEU A 214 -13.66 -6.19 -14.59
CA LEU A 214 -13.06 -7.42 -15.10
C LEU A 214 -12.81 -8.44 -13.99
N TYR A 215 -12.36 -7.98 -12.83
CA TYR A 215 -11.90 -8.82 -11.72
C TYR A 215 -12.61 -8.44 -10.43
N LYS A 216 -13.24 -9.42 -9.79
CA LYS A 216 -13.74 -9.32 -8.41
C LYS A 216 -12.69 -9.73 -7.36
N ASN A 217 -11.43 -9.86 -7.76
CA ASN A 217 -10.35 -10.36 -6.92
C ASN A 217 -9.89 -9.28 -5.92
N GLU A 218 -9.72 -9.67 -4.66
CA GLU A 218 -9.28 -8.82 -3.56
C GLU A 218 -7.97 -8.07 -3.87
N VAL A 219 -7.05 -8.69 -4.60
CA VAL A 219 -5.74 -8.09 -4.91
C VAL A 219 -5.85 -6.77 -5.68
N PHE A 220 -6.80 -6.65 -6.61
CA PHE A 220 -7.01 -5.39 -7.33
C PHE A 220 -7.53 -4.32 -6.37
N ASN A 221 -8.48 -4.67 -5.49
CA ASN A 221 -8.99 -3.75 -4.48
C ASN A 221 -7.90 -3.33 -3.49
N ASP A 222 -7.02 -4.24 -3.11
CA ASP A 222 -5.88 -3.95 -2.23
C ASP A 222 -4.91 -2.98 -2.89
N ALA A 223 -4.54 -3.21 -4.15
CA ALA A 223 -3.69 -2.30 -4.91
C ALA A 223 -4.31 -0.89 -5.00
N PHE A 224 -5.61 -0.79 -5.30
CA PHE A 224 -6.30 0.50 -5.37
C PHE A 224 -6.47 1.18 -4.02
N PHE A 225 -6.70 0.42 -2.95
CA PHE A 225 -6.71 0.94 -1.58
C PHE A 225 -5.37 1.60 -1.25
N LEU A 226 -4.26 0.91 -1.50
CA LEU A 226 -2.92 1.44 -1.24
C LEU A 226 -2.58 2.66 -2.11
N TYR A 227 -3.00 2.66 -3.38
CA TYR A 227 -2.85 3.83 -4.25
C TYR A 227 -3.54 5.06 -3.67
N ASN A 228 -4.77 4.89 -3.17
CA ASN A 228 -5.66 5.96 -2.71
C ASN A 228 -5.49 6.37 -1.24
N TYR A 229 -4.69 5.65 -0.45
CA TYR A 229 -4.49 5.91 0.97
C TYR A 229 -4.07 7.37 1.27
N GLU A 230 -4.81 8.14 2.07
CA GLU A 230 -4.59 9.58 2.23
C GLU A 230 -4.53 10.37 0.89
N TYR A 231 -5.57 10.25 0.07
CA TYR A 231 -5.60 10.79 -1.30
C TYR A 231 -5.16 12.27 -1.40
N LYS A 232 -3.93 12.50 -1.89
CA LYS A 232 -3.32 13.82 -2.15
C LYS A 232 -2.54 13.79 -3.46
N LYS A 233 -2.61 14.87 -4.26
CA LYS A 233 -1.95 14.96 -5.58
C LYS A 233 -0.45 14.63 -5.55
N LYS A 234 0.28 15.06 -4.52
CA LYS A 234 1.71 14.76 -4.32
C LYS A 234 2.00 13.26 -4.17
N TYR A 235 1.12 12.52 -3.49
CA TYR A 235 1.27 11.09 -3.27
C TYR A 235 0.92 10.30 -4.52
N ARG A 236 -0.09 10.75 -5.26
CA ARG A 236 -0.52 10.12 -6.52
C ARG A 236 0.63 9.90 -7.50
N THR A 237 1.44 10.93 -7.75
CA THR A 237 2.58 10.84 -8.67
C THR A 237 3.64 9.86 -8.19
N LYS A 238 3.88 9.77 -6.88
CA LYS A 238 4.83 8.80 -6.29
C LYS A 238 4.32 7.36 -6.33
N ARG A 239 3.00 7.17 -6.33
CA ARG A 239 2.36 5.86 -6.22
C ARG A 239 1.93 5.22 -7.53
N ILE A 240 2.18 5.90 -8.66
CA ILE A 240 1.76 5.44 -9.99
C ILE A 240 2.29 4.03 -10.34
N GLY A 241 3.41 3.61 -9.76
CA GLY A 241 3.93 2.26 -9.96
C GLY A 241 3.04 1.14 -9.44
N ILE A 242 2.12 1.43 -8.50
CA ILE A 242 1.07 0.47 -8.10
C ILE A 242 0.11 0.24 -9.28
N LEU A 243 -0.23 1.27 -10.06
CA LEU A 243 -1.08 1.11 -11.24
C LEU A 243 -0.36 0.37 -12.38
N TRP A 244 0.96 0.50 -12.48
CA TRP A 244 1.78 -0.24 -13.45
C TRP A 244 1.91 -1.74 -13.15
N SER A 245 1.58 -2.18 -11.93
CA SER A 245 1.56 -3.61 -11.58
C SER A 245 0.24 -4.30 -11.98
N LEU A 246 -0.88 -3.58 -12.09
CA LEU A 246 -2.21 -4.14 -12.41
C LEU A 246 -2.24 -4.96 -13.71
N PRO A 247 -1.60 -4.53 -14.81
CA PRO A 247 -1.45 -5.35 -16.02
C PRO A 247 -0.81 -6.71 -15.77
N ILE A 248 0.21 -6.76 -14.92
CA ILE A 248 0.90 -8.01 -14.61
C ILE A 248 0.03 -8.89 -13.73
N ILE A 249 -0.66 -8.29 -12.74
CA ILE A 249 -1.64 -8.99 -11.89
C ILE A 249 -2.76 -9.60 -12.74
N SER A 250 -3.20 -8.91 -13.80
CA SER A 250 -4.23 -9.42 -14.70
C SER A 250 -3.78 -10.66 -15.45
N ILE A 251 -2.57 -10.69 -16.00
CA ILE A 251 -2.03 -11.89 -16.66
C ILE A 251 -1.79 -13.01 -15.64
N TYR A 252 -1.26 -12.68 -14.46
CA TYR A 252 -1.07 -13.64 -13.37
C TYR A 252 -2.39 -14.28 -12.91
N THR A 253 -3.49 -13.52 -12.89
CA THR A 253 -4.82 -14.05 -12.53
C THR A 253 -5.29 -15.13 -13.50
N HIS A 254 -4.89 -15.05 -14.77
CA HIS A 254 -5.20 -16.06 -15.79
C HIS A 254 -4.19 -17.21 -15.85
N LYS A 255 -2.95 -16.98 -15.38
CA LYS A 255 -1.81 -17.91 -15.46
C LYS A 255 -1.07 -17.98 -14.13
N CYS A 256 -1.75 -18.35 -13.05
CA CYS A 256 -1.20 -18.29 -11.70
C CYS A 256 0.10 -19.10 -11.53
N ASP A 257 0.24 -20.22 -12.24
CA ASP A 257 1.40 -21.11 -12.11
C ASP A 257 2.72 -20.50 -12.64
N ILE A 258 2.66 -19.38 -13.40
CA ILE A 258 3.88 -18.72 -13.90
C ILE A 258 4.69 -18.06 -12.80
N SER A 259 4.02 -17.55 -11.76
CA SER A 259 4.67 -16.85 -10.67
C SER A 259 4.64 -17.72 -9.42
N LYS A 260 5.81 -18.28 -9.10
CA LYS A 260 5.99 -18.95 -7.83
C LYS A 260 6.06 -17.88 -6.73
N GLY A 261 5.34 -18.12 -5.64
CA GLY A 261 5.38 -17.30 -4.44
C GLY A 261 6.76 -17.28 -3.79
N TRP A 262 6.79 -17.11 -2.47
CA TRP A 262 8.04 -17.16 -1.72
C TRP A 262 8.70 -18.54 -1.85
N ASN A 263 9.95 -18.57 -2.30
CA ASN A 263 10.70 -19.83 -2.35
C ASN A 263 11.12 -20.28 -0.94
N SER A 264 11.67 -21.48 -0.79
CA SER A 264 12.04 -22.04 0.51
C SER A 264 13.06 -21.18 1.27
N LYS A 265 14.02 -20.56 0.59
CA LYS A 265 15.04 -19.71 1.22
C LYS A 265 14.42 -18.40 1.70
N GLU A 266 13.62 -17.75 0.86
CA GLU A 266 12.90 -16.52 1.19
C GLU A 266 11.93 -16.75 2.35
N SER A 267 11.17 -17.84 2.30
CA SER A 267 10.24 -18.23 3.37
C SER A 267 10.96 -18.47 4.69
N MET A 268 12.12 -19.13 4.66
CA MET A 268 12.93 -19.36 5.86
C MET A 268 13.40 -18.04 6.50
N VAL A 269 13.79 -17.05 5.69
CA VAL A 269 14.17 -15.71 6.18
C VAL A 269 12.96 -15.03 6.82
N ILE A 270 11.81 -15.05 6.15
CA ILE A 270 10.56 -14.44 6.66
C ILE A 270 10.16 -15.08 8.00
N SER A 271 10.12 -16.42 8.07
CA SER A 271 9.76 -17.14 9.29
C SER A 271 10.76 -16.89 10.44
N LYS A 272 12.05 -16.79 10.13
CA LYS A 272 13.05 -16.47 11.16
C LYS A 272 12.85 -15.07 11.72
N ILE A 273 12.57 -14.07 10.88
CA ILE A 273 12.26 -12.71 11.35
C ILE A 273 11.00 -12.70 12.19
N GLU A 274 9.98 -13.45 11.77
CA GLU A 274 8.74 -13.61 12.51
C GLU A 274 8.98 -14.16 13.93
N GLU A 275 9.78 -15.22 14.05
CA GLU A 275 10.14 -15.87 15.32
C GLU A 275 10.90 -14.94 16.26
N ILE A 276 11.90 -14.20 15.75
CA ILE A 276 12.77 -13.36 16.60
C ILE A 276 12.23 -11.94 16.82
N SER A 277 11.13 -11.57 16.17
CA SER A 277 10.64 -10.18 16.07
C SER A 277 10.51 -9.47 17.43
N ILE A 278 9.91 -10.11 18.43
CA ILE A 278 9.70 -9.54 19.77
C ILE A 278 11.01 -9.37 20.53
N ASN A 279 11.89 -10.38 20.48
CA ASN A 279 13.21 -10.30 21.11
C ASN A 279 14.05 -9.18 20.48
N LEU A 280 14.05 -9.11 19.15
CA LEU A 280 14.73 -8.07 18.38
C LEU A 280 14.20 -6.68 18.74
N TYR A 281 12.88 -6.50 18.80
CA TYR A 281 12.28 -5.23 19.22
C TYR A 281 12.74 -4.80 20.62
N ASN A 282 12.76 -5.72 21.59
CA ASN A 282 13.21 -5.41 22.94
C ASN A 282 14.68 -5.00 23.01
N GLU A 283 15.55 -5.66 22.25
CA GLU A 283 16.96 -5.29 22.13
C GLU A 283 17.15 -3.91 21.49
N LEU A 284 16.46 -3.67 20.37
CA LEU A 284 16.50 -2.40 19.66
C LEU A 284 15.97 -1.26 20.52
N ARG A 285 14.86 -1.48 21.23
CA ARG A 285 14.30 -0.51 22.18
C ARG A 285 15.32 -0.14 23.26
N ARG A 286 15.98 -1.11 23.89
CA ARG A 286 17.03 -0.85 24.89
C ARG A 286 18.19 -0.05 24.31
N LYS A 287 18.60 -0.37 23.07
CA LYS A 287 19.67 0.35 22.38
C LYS A 287 19.26 1.80 22.07
N ILE A 288 18.05 2.01 21.56
CA ILE A 288 17.51 3.34 21.25
C ILE A 288 17.42 4.22 22.50
N ILE A 289 16.97 3.67 23.63
CA ILE A 289 16.93 4.40 24.91
C ILE A 289 18.34 4.84 25.33
N LYS A 290 19.33 3.95 25.24
CA LYS A 290 20.73 4.27 25.56
C LYS A 290 21.32 5.34 24.63
N GLU A 291 20.94 5.35 23.36
CA GLU A 291 21.39 6.33 22.37
C GLU A 291 20.69 7.70 22.50
N ASN A 292 19.56 7.78 23.22
CA ASN A 292 18.75 8.99 23.34
C ASN A 292 18.32 9.26 24.81
N PRO A 293 19.27 9.33 25.76
CA PRO A 293 18.93 9.49 27.18
C PRO A 293 18.07 10.73 27.44
N ASP A 294 18.38 11.86 26.77
CA ASP A 294 17.70 13.15 26.94
C ASP A 294 16.20 13.14 26.62
N LYS A 295 15.72 12.18 25.81
CA LYS A 295 14.30 12.01 25.49
C LYS A 295 13.55 11.17 26.53
N PHE A 296 14.28 10.40 27.34
CA PHE A 296 13.72 9.43 28.28
C PHE A 296 14.10 9.69 29.74
N GLU A 297 15.03 10.62 30.00
CA GLU A 297 15.17 11.22 31.31
C GLU A 297 13.88 11.96 31.65
N LYS A 298 13.21 11.50 32.71
CA LYS A 298 12.08 12.23 33.29
C LYS A 298 12.55 13.66 33.50
N ARG A 299 11.89 14.63 32.87
CA ARG A 299 12.00 16.04 33.28
C ARG A 299 11.89 16.02 34.80
N ASN A 300 12.97 16.42 35.47
CA ASN A 300 12.96 16.60 36.91
C ASN A 300 11.70 17.38 37.24
N LYS A 301 10.87 16.82 38.13
CA LYS A 301 9.58 17.36 38.59
C LYS A 301 9.60 18.88 38.43
N GLU A 302 8.96 19.40 37.37
CA GLU A 302 8.64 20.82 37.31
C GLU A 302 7.87 21.06 38.61
N GLU A 303 8.38 21.94 39.47
CA GLU A 303 7.69 22.35 40.68
C GLU A 303 6.26 22.68 40.26
N VAL A 304 5.31 21.89 40.77
CA VAL A 304 3.90 22.12 40.49
C VAL A 304 3.61 23.52 41.00
N ASP A 305 3.43 24.44 40.06
CA ASP A 305 3.17 25.84 40.36
C ASP A 305 1.95 25.90 41.27
N LYS A 306 2.15 26.32 42.52
CA LYS A 306 1.15 26.29 43.60
C LYS A 306 -0.07 27.18 43.32
N TYR A 307 -0.08 27.89 42.19
CA TYR A 307 -1.12 28.83 41.79
C TYR A 307 -2.00 28.33 40.63
N ASP A 308 -1.71 27.18 40.02
CA ASP A 308 -2.62 26.57 39.03
C ASP A 308 -3.56 25.56 39.70
N GLY A 309 -4.70 26.07 40.17
CA GLY A 309 -5.74 25.29 40.87
C GLY A 309 -6.30 24.12 40.05
N LEU A 310 -6.27 24.18 38.72
CA LEU A 310 -6.73 23.09 37.86
C LEU A 310 -5.72 21.93 37.81
N LYS A 311 -4.42 22.25 37.74
CA LYS A 311 -3.34 21.24 37.80
C LYS A 311 -3.24 20.58 39.17
N TYR A 312 -3.53 21.32 40.24
CA TYR A 312 -3.58 20.77 41.60
C TYR A 312 -4.69 19.73 41.75
N ILE A 313 -5.90 20.04 41.25
CA ILE A 313 -7.05 19.14 41.32
C ILE A 313 -6.84 17.88 40.46
N LEU A 314 -6.29 18.04 39.25
CA LEU A 314 -6.05 16.90 38.34
C LEU A 314 -4.97 15.93 38.87
N ASN A 315 -4.00 16.42 39.63
CA ASN A 315 -2.94 15.61 40.24
C ASN A 315 -3.24 15.20 41.68
N PHE A 316 -4.41 15.58 42.22
CA PHE A 316 -4.79 15.23 43.58
C PHE A 316 -5.21 13.76 43.64
N VAL A 317 -4.30 12.90 44.10
CA VAL A 317 -4.63 11.52 44.46
C VAL A 317 -5.00 11.51 45.94
N PRO A 318 -6.28 11.31 46.31
CA PRO A 318 -6.66 11.26 47.71
C PRO A 318 -6.01 10.06 48.39
N VAL A 319 -5.34 10.30 49.51
CA VAL A 319 -4.81 9.24 50.36
C VAL A 319 -5.96 8.69 51.20
N ILE A 320 -6.29 7.42 51.01
CA ILE A 320 -7.24 6.71 51.86
C ILE A 320 -6.58 6.55 53.23
N ASN A 321 -7.10 7.24 54.23
CA ASN A 321 -6.72 7.04 55.62
C ASN A 321 -7.29 5.69 56.07
N ASN A 322 -6.46 4.65 56.17
CA ASN A 322 -6.85 3.36 56.76
C ASN A 322 -6.92 3.44 58.30
N ASN A 323 -7.51 4.51 58.82
CA ASN A 323 -8.04 4.51 60.17
C ASN A 323 -9.54 4.27 60.06
N LYS A 324 -9.91 3.08 60.53
CA LYS A 324 -11.24 2.79 61.07
C LYS A 324 -11.73 4.02 61.82
N ASP A 325 -12.96 4.44 61.56
CA ASP A 325 -13.99 4.08 62.52
C ASP A 325 -15.37 4.44 61.98
N ARG A 326 -16.26 3.44 62.05
CA ARG A 326 -17.73 3.56 62.08
C ARG A 326 -18.46 3.90 60.78
N TYR A 327 -19.35 2.94 60.45
CA TYR A 327 -20.73 3.08 59.97
C TYR A 327 -21.00 4.20 58.93
N ALA A 328 -21.12 3.86 57.64
CA ALA A 328 -22.32 3.28 57.01
C ALA A 328 -23.45 4.29 56.76
N ASN A 329 -23.79 4.39 55.47
CA ASN A 329 -25.09 4.66 54.82
C ASN A 329 -24.97 5.80 53.81
N ASP A 330 -24.70 5.48 52.54
CA ASP A 330 -25.67 5.04 51.51
C ASP A 330 -26.63 6.15 51.08
N THR A 331 -26.50 6.52 49.79
CA THR A 331 -27.51 6.89 48.78
C THR A 331 -26.87 7.90 47.82
N MET A 332 -27.05 7.87 46.51
CA MET A 332 -27.60 6.92 45.56
C MET A 332 -27.26 7.52 44.18
N THR A 333 -26.86 6.67 43.23
CA THR A 333 -27.16 6.76 41.78
C THR A 333 -26.91 8.04 40.95
N SER A 334 -26.13 7.80 39.88
CA SER A 334 -26.44 8.13 38.47
C SER A 334 -26.12 9.55 38.00
N GLN A 335 -25.63 9.83 36.79
CA GLN A 335 -25.45 9.06 35.55
C GLN A 335 -24.62 9.93 34.56
N MET A 336 -23.93 9.27 33.63
CA MET A 336 -23.65 9.69 32.25
C MET A 336 -22.58 10.77 31.93
N ASN A 337 -21.41 10.25 31.54
CA ASN A 337 -20.63 10.50 30.31
C ASN A 337 -21.14 11.55 29.29
N ALA A 338 -20.21 12.37 28.78
CA ALA A 338 -19.91 12.44 27.34
C ALA A 338 -18.56 13.12 27.01
N LYS A 339 -17.65 12.29 26.47
CA LYS A 339 -16.79 12.49 25.28
C LYS A 339 -15.79 13.68 25.20
N SER A 340 -14.52 13.29 25.18
CA SER A 340 -13.57 13.72 24.13
C SER A 340 -12.66 12.53 23.77
N LYS A 341 -12.79 12.04 22.53
CA LYS A 341 -11.92 11.00 21.94
C LYS A 341 -10.62 11.66 21.47
N GLU A 342 -9.50 11.23 22.03
CA GLU A 342 -8.23 11.09 21.29
C GLU A 342 -7.90 9.59 21.34
N GLU A 343 -8.12 8.90 20.21
CA GLU A 343 -7.74 7.49 20.06
C GLU A 343 -6.24 7.44 19.73
N ILE A 344 -5.41 7.30 20.77
CA ILE A 344 -4.04 6.82 20.62
C ILE A 344 -4.15 5.31 20.34
N ARG A 345 -3.76 4.88 19.12
CA ARG A 345 -3.64 3.46 18.76
C ARG A 345 -2.71 2.78 19.78
N GLN A 346 -3.24 1.83 20.54
CA GLN A 346 -2.47 1.10 21.55
C GLN A 346 -1.51 0.10 20.90
N ILE A 347 -0.22 0.27 21.17
CA ILE A 347 0.81 -0.71 20.82
C ILE A 347 0.59 -1.95 21.69
N SER A 348 0.38 -3.11 21.06
CA SER A 348 0.32 -4.40 21.75
C SER A 348 1.64 -5.14 21.54
N TYR A 349 2.19 -5.69 22.62
CA TYR A 349 3.49 -6.37 22.65
C TYR A 349 3.43 -7.80 22.11
#